data_AF-A0A6I7Y6L8-F1
#
_entry.id   AF-A0A6I7Y6L8-F1
#
_cell.length_a   1.000
_cell.length_b   1.000
_cell.length_c   1.000
_cell.angle_alpha   90.00
_cell.angle_beta   90.00
_cell.angle_gamma   90.00
#
_symmetry.space_group_name_H-M   'P 1'
#
loop_
_entity.id
_entity.type
_entity.pdbx_description
1 polymer ?
#
loop_
_entity_poly.entity_id
_entity_poly.type
_entity_poly.pdbx_seq_one_letter_code
_entity_poly.pdbx_strand_id
1 'polypeptide(L)'
;MVGEGVERITVHLVGRYVHEGGVGKTTLAVHVAHQARRHFPDGQLYVDLQGAGARAAEPETVLGAFLRALGTADSAIPDTLDERAALYRSTLDGRRVLVLLDNAHDAAQIRPLLPGTEGCAAIVTSRMQMVDLAGAHLVDLDEMSSAESFEFLTRIVGEERIHSEWEAALDVVAACGFLPLAIRIAGSRLAARRSWTVSALAAKLSDERQRLQELQAGDLAVRATLDLSFRNLTKVQARVFRMLGAQSSPAISAEEVRTMLRVGAVEAERVLEELASAGICIPLESGRYRLHDLARLYARTATY
;
A
#
# COMPACT_ATOMS: atom_id res chain seq x y z
N MET A 1 9.36 -3.52 -40.74
CA MET A 1 10.69 -4.01 -40.34
C MET A 1 11.41 -2.93 -39.54
N VAL A 2 11.00 -2.74 -38.28
CA VAL A 2 11.73 -2.21 -37.11
C VAL A 2 10.83 -2.68 -35.95
N GLY A 3 10.98 -3.89 -35.43
CA GLY A 3 11.98 -4.27 -34.44
C GLY A 3 11.23 -4.49 -33.12
N GLU A 4 10.84 -5.74 -32.84
CA GLU A 4 10.29 -6.17 -31.54
C GLU A 4 11.36 -5.96 -30.46
N GLY A 5 11.42 -4.74 -29.91
CA GLY A 5 12.21 -4.43 -28.72
C GLY A 5 11.39 -4.77 -27.49
N VAL A 6 11.92 -5.63 -26.62
CA VAL A 6 11.30 -5.91 -25.32
C VAL A 6 11.27 -4.60 -24.54
N GLU A 7 10.08 -4.01 -24.42
CA GLU A 7 9.84 -2.73 -23.77
C GLU A 7 10.41 -2.68 -22.34
N ARG A 8 10.88 -1.50 -21.93
CA ARG A 8 11.26 -1.22 -20.53
C ARG A 8 10.01 -1.35 -19.66
N ILE A 9 9.91 -2.42 -18.88
CA ILE A 9 8.76 -2.61 -18.00
C ILE A 9 9.10 -2.09 -16.60
N THR A 10 8.63 -0.88 -16.29
CA THR A 10 8.48 -0.44 -14.90
C THR A 10 7.01 -0.59 -14.52
N VAL A 11 6.70 -1.48 -13.59
CA VAL A 11 5.34 -1.61 -13.05
C VAL A 11 5.29 -0.84 -11.74
N HIS A 12 4.40 0.15 -11.68
CA HIS A 12 4.16 0.90 -10.47
C HIS A 12 2.85 0.44 -9.84
N LEU A 13 2.98 -0.36 -8.77
CA LEU A 13 1.85 -0.81 -7.97
C LEU A 13 1.49 0.30 -6.98
N VAL A 14 0.38 0.98 -7.26
CA VAL A 14 -0.21 1.97 -6.37
C VAL A 14 -1.51 1.40 -5.84
N GLY A 15 -1.88 1.71 -4.61
CA GLY A 15 -3.21 1.35 -4.12
C GLY A 15 -4.14 2.51 -4.47
N ARG A 16 -5.25 2.27 -5.17
CA ARG A 16 -6.32 3.27 -5.33
C ARG A 16 -6.82 3.77 -3.97
N TYR A 17 -6.65 2.91 -2.97
CA TYR A 17 -6.82 3.14 -1.55
C TYR A 17 -5.44 3.33 -0.93
N VAL A 18 -5.01 4.58 -0.77
CA VAL A 18 -3.74 4.90 -0.06
C VAL A 18 -3.93 4.88 1.47
N HIS A 19 -5.04 4.33 1.96
CA HIS A 19 -5.06 3.84 3.34
C HIS A 19 -4.27 2.54 3.37
N GLU A 20 -2.98 2.70 3.67
CA GLU A 20 -2.25 1.82 4.59
C GLU A 20 -1.66 0.51 4.05
N GLY A 21 -0.65 0.04 4.77
CA GLY A 21 0.08 -1.22 4.56
C GLY A 21 -0.78 -2.48 4.76
N GLY A 22 -1.95 -2.54 4.12
CA GLY A 22 -2.90 -3.62 4.27
C GLY A 22 -3.67 -4.05 3.01
N VAL A 23 -3.64 -3.28 1.92
CA VAL A 23 -4.18 -3.70 0.61
C VAL A 23 -3.30 -4.72 -0.12
N GLY A 24 -2.14 -5.06 0.43
CA GLY A 24 -1.30 -6.14 -0.10
C GLY A 24 -0.38 -5.75 -1.27
N LYS A 25 -0.08 -4.46 -1.49
CA LYS A 25 0.90 -4.00 -2.51
C LYS A 25 2.21 -4.78 -2.45
N THR A 26 2.87 -4.78 -1.29
CA THR A 26 4.13 -5.52 -1.06
C THR A 26 3.94 -7.01 -1.31
N THR A 27 2.86 -7.61 -0.79
CA THR A 27 2.57 -9.03 -0.99
C THR A 27 2.42 -9.37 -2.47
N LEU A 28 1.66 -8.56 -3.24
CA LEU A 28 1.49 -8.74 -4.67
C LEU A 28 2.82 -8.57 -5.41
N ALA A 29 3.58 -7.53 -5.06
CA ALA A 29 4.86 -7.24 -5.70
C ALA A 29 5.85 -8.39 -5.53
N VAL A 30 5.98 -8.90 -4.31
CA VAL A 30 6.82 -10.06 -3.98
C VAL A 30 6.30 -11.32 -4.68
N HIS A 31 4.98 -11.53 -4.71
CA HIS A 31 4.38 -12.67 -5.39
C HIS A 31 4.65 -12.66 -6.90
N VAL A 32 4.43 -11.52 -7.56
CA VAL A 32 4.73 -11.30 -8.98
C VAL A 32 6.22 -11.47 -9.23
N ALA A 33 7.08 -10.94 -8.37
CA ALA A 33 8.53 -11.15 -8.47
C ALA A 33 8.88 -12.63 -8.43
N HIS A 34 8.32 -13.41 -7.50
CA HIS A 34 8.55 -14.85 -7.45
C HIS A 34 8.07 -15.59 -8.71
N GLN A 35 6.88 -15.26 -9.22
CA GLN A 35 6.37 -15.87 -10.46
C GLN A 35 7.23 -15.50 -11.68
N ALA A 36 7.70 -14.26 -11.73
CA ALA A 36 8.51 -13.75 -12.83
C ALA A 36 9.96 -14.24 -12.81
N ARG A 37 10.41 -14.91 -11.74
CA ARG A 37 11.82 -15.34 -11.55
C ARG A 37 12.43 -16.06 -12.75
N ARG A 38 11.65 -16.87 -13.48
CA ARG A 38 12.14 -17.58 -14.68
C ARG A 38 12.52 -16.65 -15.84
N HIS A 39 11.96 -15.44 -15.89
CA HIS A 39 12.24 -14.44 -16.91
C HIS A 39 13.46 -13.55 -16.58
N PHE A 40 13.88 -13.55 -15.31
CA PHE A 40 15.03 -12.76 -14.81
C PHE A 40 16.07 -13.68 -14.17
N PRO A 41 16.78 -14.51 -14.97
CA PRO A 41 17.70 -15.52 -14.46
C PRO A 41 18.96 -14.94 -13.81
N ASP A 42 19.32 -13.69 -14.12
CA ASP A 42 20.55 -13.07 -13.64
C ASP A 42 20.40 -12.47 -12.23
N GLY A 43 19.17 -12.40 -11.71
CA GLY A 43 18.93 -12.08 -10.32
C GLY A 43 17.65 -11.31 -10.05
N GLN A 44 17.34 -11.18 -8.76
CA GLN A 44 16.27 -10.33 -8.25
C GLN A 44 16.80 -9.53 -7.07
N LEU A 45 16.63 -8.21 -7.11
CA LEU A 45 17.02 -7.29 -6.05
C LEU A 45 15.76 -6.82 -5.33
N TYR A 46 15.80 -6.79 -4.00
CA TYR A 46 14.70 -6.30 -3.17
C TYR A 46 15.23 -5.25 -2.19
N VAL A 47 14.47 -4.17 -2.03
CA VAL A 47 14.72 -3.18 -0.98
C VAL A 47 13.39 -2.61 -0.49
N ASP A 48 13.26 -2.47 0.83
CA ASP A 48 12.27 -1.60 1.46
C ASP A 48 12.85 -0.19 1.58
N LEU A 49 12.28 0.75 0.83
CA LEU A 49 12.67 2.14 0.77
C LEU A 49 12.18 2.96 1.97
N GLN A 50 11.38 2.36 2.85
CA GLN A 50 10.92 2.96 4.10
C GLN A 50 10.30 4.35 3.91
N GLY A 51 9.66 4.61 2.78
CA GLY A 51 9.15 5.92 2.38
C GLY A 51 8.00 6.44 3.26
N ALA A 52 7.45 5.60 4.13
CA ALA A 52 6.48 5.99 5.15
C ALA A 52 7.08 6.24 6.55
N GLY A 53 8.38 5.98 6.73
CA GLY A 53 9.09 6.11 8.00
C GLY A 53 9.83 7.45 8.13
N ALA A 54 10.31 7.75 9.35
CA ALA A 54 11.06 8.98 9.64
C ALA A 54 12.45 9.05 8.96
N ARG A 55 12.92 7.94 8.40
CA ARG A 55 14.20 7.83 7.69
C ARG A 55 14.00 6.98 6.43
N ALA A 56 13.56 7.62 5.37
CA ALA A 56 13.49 6.98 4.05
C ALA A 56 14.91 6.51 3.63
N ALA A 57 14.98 5.41 2.89
CA ALA A 57 16.25 4.88 2.42
C ALA A 57 16.89 5.83 1.40
N GLU A 58 18.11 6.27 1.67
CA GLU A 58 18.87 7.12 0.76
C GLU A 58 19.27 6.33 -0.51
N PRO A 59 19.00 6.83 -1.72
CA PRO A 59 19.32 6.13 -2.97
C PRO A 59 20.79 5.71 -3.06
N GLU A 60 21.72 6.51 -2.54
CA GLU A 60 23.15 6.21 -2.48
C GLU A 60 23.45 4.93 -1.70
N THR A 61 22.77 4.74 -0.57
CA THR A 61 22.95 3.56 0.30
C THR A 61 22.38 2.32 -0.38
N VAL A 62 21.22 2.46 -1.02
CA VAL A 62 20.56 1.38 -1.77
C VAL A 62 21.41 0.93 -2.95
N LEU A 63 21.92 1.87 -3.75
CA LEU A 63 22.81 1.55 -4.89
C LEU A 63 24.08 0.85 -4.43
N GLY A 64 24.68 1.28 -3.32
CA GLY A 64 25.83 0.58 -2.73
C GLY A 64 25.49 -0.87 -2.38
N ALA A 65 24.34 -1.13 -1.78
CA ALA A 65 23.88 -2.48 -1.48
C ALA A 65 23.60 -3.31 -2.74
N PHE A 66 22.97 -2.73 -3.76
CA PHE A 66 22.70 -3.39 -5.04
C PHE A 66 23.98 -3.74 -5.78
N LEU A 67 24.94 -2.82 -5.86
CA LEU A 67 26.25 -3.05 -6.48
C LEU A 67 26.99 -4.21 -5.80
N ARG A 68 27.03 -4.26 -4.47
CA ARG A 68 27.61 -5.40 -3.74
C ARG A 68 26.88 -6.71 -4.05
N ALA A 69 25.55 -6.70 -4.07
CA ALA A 69 24.75 -7.88 -4.38
C ALA A 69 24.98 -8.39 -5.83
N LEU A 70 25.30 -7.49 -6.76
CA LEU A 70 25.64 -7.80 -8.15
C LEU A 70 27.12 -8.22 -8.34
N GLY A 71 27.92 -8.22 -7.27
CA GLY A 71 29.31 -8.68 -7.25
C GLY A 71 30.37 -7.59 -7.34
N THR A 72 30.00 -6.31 -7.27
CA THR A 72 30.96 -5.20 -7.28
C THR A 72 31.71 -5.13 -5.94
N ALA A 73 33.05 -5.11 -5.99
CA ALA A 73 33.87 -4.96 -4.80
C ALA A 73 33.68 -3.59 -4.14
N ASP A 74 33.67 -3.53 -2.80
CA ASP A 74 33.45 -2.29 -2.06
C ASP A 74 34.41 -1.16 -2.46
N SER A 75 35.67 -1.48 -2.75
CA SER A 75 36.67 -0.50 -3.19
C SER A 75 36.42 0.09 -4.58
N ALA A 76 35.54 -0.52 -5.37
CA ALA A 76 35.16 -0.07 -6.71
C ALA A 76 33.83 0.69 -6.74
N ILE A 77 33.15 0.81 -5.60
CA ILE A 77 31.90 1.56 -5.49
C ILE A 77 32.24 3.05 -5.32
N PRO A 78 31.83 3.93 -6.25
CA PRO A 78 32.10 5.37 -6.16
C PRO A 78 31.44 6.01 -4.95
N ASP A 79 31.83 7.23 -4.60
CA ASP A 79 31.25 7.94 -3.45
C ASP A 79 29.96 8.68 -3.80
N THR A 80 29.82 9.15 -5.04
CA THR A 80 28.69 9.98 -5.44
C THR A 80 27.50 9.18 -5.97
N LEU A 81 26.28 9.72 -5.78
CA LEU A 81 25.05 9.14 -6.31
C LEU A 81 25.10 8.89 -7.82
N ASP A 82 25.52 9.89 -8.59
CA ASP A 82 25.50 9.84 -10.06
C ASP A 82 26.45 8.76 -10.59
N GLU A 83 27.64 8.66 -10.02
CA GLU A 83 28.63 7.64 -10.38
C GLU A 83 28.16 6.23 -9.98
N ARG A 84 27.54 6.07 -8.79
CA ARG A 84 26.93 4.79 -8.39
C ARG A 84 25.81 4.38 -9.31
N ALA A 85 24.95 5.31 -9.70
CA ALA A 85 23.83 5.05 -10.61
C ALA A 85 24.34 4.69 -12.02
N ALA A 86 25.39 5.36 -12.50
CA ALA A 86 26.06 5.01 -13.76
C ALA A 86 26.66 3.60 -13.71
N LEU A 87 27.44 3.28 -12.67
CA LEU A 87 28.04 1.97 -12.49
C LEU A 87 26.99 0.86 -12.37
N TYR A 88 25.89 1.13 -11.67
CA TYR A 88 24.77 0.21 -11.54
C TYR A 88 24.17 -0.13 -12.90
N ARG A 89 23.87 0.87 -13.74
CA ARG A 89 23.36 0.65 -15.09
C ARG A 89 24.36 -0.10 -15.97
N SER A 90 25.65 0.23 -15.90
CA SER A 90 26.70 -0.51 -16.62
C SER A 90 26.83 -1.96 -16.16
N THR A 91 26.61 -2.23 -14.87
CA THR A 91 26.66 -3.60 -14.32
C THR A 91 25.46 -4.45 -14.77
N LEU A 92 24.32 -3.82 -15.00
CA LEU A 92 23.10 -4.46 -15.49
C LEU A 92 23.04 -4.58 -17.02
N ASP A 93 23.99 -3.98 -17.74
CA ASP A 93 24.02 -4.10 -19.19
C ASP A 93 24.20 -5.56 -19.63
N GLY A 94 23.37 -5.99 -20.59
CA GLY A 94 23.30 -7.38 -21.04
C GLY A 94 22.74 -8.40 -20.03
N ARG A 95 22.28 -7.97 -18.84
CA ARG A 95 21.68 -8.85 -17.82
C ARG A 95 20.15 -8.70 -17.78
N ARG A 96 19.50 -9.74 -17.25
CA ARG A 96 18.06 -9.77 -16.96
C ARG A 96 17.81 -9.87 -15.47
N VAL A 97 17.69 -8.71 -14.84
CA VAL A 97 17.46 -8.57 -13.39
C VAL A 97 16.11 -7.91 -13.13
N LEU A 98 15.39 -8.42 -12.13
CA LEU A 98 14.19 -7.77 -11.60
C LEU A 98 14.52 -6.97 -10.34
N VAL A 99 14.10 -5.72 -10.29
CA VAL A 99 14.31 -4.83 -9.14
C VAL A 99 12.98 -4.56 -8.47
N LEU A 100 12.82 -4.96 -7.20
CA LEU A 100 11.64 -4.67 -6.40
C LEU A 100 11.97 -3.55 -5.40
N LEU A 101 11.40 -2.37 -5.66
CA LEU A 101 11.50 -1.16 -4.86
C LEU A 101 10.22 -1.00 -4.03
N ASP A 102 10.25 -1.45 -2.79
CA ASP A 102 9.06 -1.51 -1.93
C ASP A 102 8.94 -0.25 -1.07
N ASN A 103 7.72 0.27 -0.90
CA ASN A 103 7.39 1.40 -0.03
C ASN A 103 8.15 2.68 -0.37
N ALA A 104 8.18 3.06 -1.65
CA ALA A 104 8.81 4.30 -2.11
C ALA A 104 8.07 5.55 -1.62
N HIS A 105 8.82 6.62 -1.36
CA HIS A 105 8.27 7.93 -0.96
C HIS A 105 7.87 8.78 -2.17
N ASP A 106 8.80 8.99 -3.10
CA ASP A 106 8.61 9.81 -4.30
C ASP A 106 9.45 9.30 -5.49
N ALA A 107 9.22 9.89 -6.66
CA ALA A 107 9.97 9.52 -7.86
C ALA A 107 11.44 9.94 -7.82
N ALA A 108 11.82 10.97 -7.05
CA ALA A 108 13.22 11.39 -6.93
C ALA A 108 14.06 10.31 -6.24
N GLN A 109 13.49 9.60 -5.26
CA GLN A 109 14.09 8.44 -4.61
C GLN A 109 14.27 7.26 -5.58
N ILE A 110 13.30 7.03 -6.47
CA ILE A 110 13.28 5.87 -7.37
C ILE A 110 14.16 6.05 -8.60
N ARG A 111 14.16 7.25 -9.22
CA ARG A 111 14.82 7.50 -10.52
C ARG A 111 16.27 6.98 -10.58
N PRO A 112 17.14 7.16 -9.57
CA PRO A 112 18.50 6.64 -9.61
C PRO A 112 18.59 5.11 -9.52
N LEU A 113 17.56 4.45 -8.96
CA LEU A 113 17.50 3.01 -8.70
C LEU A 113 16.94 2.20 -9.89
N LEU A 114 16.39 2.88 -10.89
CA LEU A 114 15.83 2.22 -12.06
C LEU A 114 16.94 1.63 -12.95
N PRO A 115 16.81 0.38 -13.40
CA PRO A 115 17.86 -0.32 -14.13
C PRO A 115 18.14 0.30 -15.51
N GLY A 116 17.13 0.88 -16.19
CA GLY A 116 17.30 1.65 -17.43
C GLY A 116 17.80 0.87 -18.66
N THR A 117 18.14 -0.42 -18.51
CA THR A 117 18.65 -1.32 -19.54
C THR A 117 17.56 -2.27 -20.05
N GLU A 118 17.68 -2.71 -21.31
CA GLU A 118 16.79 -3.73 -21.88
C GLU A 118 16.97 -5.07 -21.16
N GLY A 119 15.88 -5.83 -21.01
CA GLY A 119 15.88 -7.12 -20.32
C GLY A 119 15.81 -7.03 -18.79
N CYS A 120 16.01 -5.85 -18.20
CA CYS A 120 15.72 -5.59 -16.79
C CYS A 120 14.33 -4.98 -16.60
N ALA A 121 13.74 -5.21 -15.43
CA ALA A 121 12.45 -4.64 -15.05
C ALA A 121 12.46 -4.14 -13.62
N ALA A 122 11.55 -3.22 -13.31
CA ALA A 122 11.35 -2.74 -11.95
C ALA A 122 9.88 -2.88 -11.54
N ILE A 123 9.64 -3.36 -10.32
CA ILE A 123 8.35 -3.27 -9.64
C ILE A 123 8.53 -2.27 -8.50
N VAL A 124 7.70 -1.24 -8.49
CA VAL A 124 7.69 -0.22 -7.46
C VAL A 124 6.39 -0.35 -6.69
N THR A 125 6.45 -0.39 -5.36
CA THR A 125 5.27 -0.17 -4.53
C THR A 125 5.36 1.18 -3.87
N SER A 126 4.27 1.92 -3.88
CA SER A 126 4.19 3.24 -3.28
C SER A 126 2.86 3.43 -2.57
N ARG A 127 2.84 4.40 -1.65
CA ARG A 127 1.60 4.96 -1.13
C ARG A 127 1.09 6.06 -2.07
N MET A 128 1.96 6.98 -2.48
CA MET A 128 1.61 8.09 -3.35
C MET A 128 1.57 7.68 -4.83
N GLN A 129 0.62 8.22 -5.59
CA GLN A 129 0.66 8.15 -7.05
C GLN A 129 1.77 9.07 -7.58
N MET A 130 2.74 8.49 -8.29
CA MET A 130 3.89 9.23 -8.83
C MET A 130 3.67 9.51 -10.31
N VAL A 131 2.93 10.58 -10.58
CA VAL A 131 2.54 11.00 -11.94
C VAL A 131 3.75 11.39 -12.82
N ASP A 132 4.87 11.70 -12.18
CA ASP A 132 6.11 12.13 -12.84
C ASP A 132 7.05 10.96 -13.20
N LEU A 133 6.71 9.73 -12.84
CA LEU A 133 7.46 8.52 -13.18
C LEU A 133 7.15 8.07 -14.62
N ALA A 134 7.81 8.70 -15.59
CA ALA A 134 7.61 8.44 -17.02
C ALA A 134 7.88 6.96 -17.39
N GLY A 135 6.97 6.38 -18.19
CA GLY A 135 7.09 4.99 -18.67
C GLY A 135 6.71 3.91 -17.67
N ALA A 136 6.15 4.28 -16.52
CA ALA A 136 5.62 3.31 -15.56
C ALA A 136 4.17 2.89 -15.92
N HIS A 137 3.92 1.59 -15.93
CA HIS A 137 2.57 1.04 -15.97
C HIS A 137 1.98 1.09 -14.57
N LEU A 138 1.03 2.00 -14.38
CA LEU A 138 0.31 2.12 -13.12
C LEU A 138 -0.69 0.96 -12.99
N VAL A 139 -0.62 0.25 -11.86
CA VAL A 139 -1.62 -0.75 -11.47
C VAL A 139 -2.23 -0.28 -10.17
N ASP A 140 -3.51 0.02 -10.22
CA ASP A 140 -4.30 0.40 -9.06
C ASP A 140 -4.81 -0.85 -8.35
N LEU A 141 -4.35 -1.04 -7.11
CA LEU A 141 -4.83 -2.09 -6.22
C LEU A 141 -6.01 -1.62 -5.41
N ASP A 142 -7.13 -2.33 -5.60
CA ASP A 142 -8.40 -2.06 -4.95
C ASP A 142 -8.63 -2.90 -3.68
N GLU A 143 -9.66 -2.55 -2.91
CA GLU A 143 -10.27 -3.46 -1.94
C GLU A 143 -10.56 -4.81 -2.64
N MET A 144 -10.45 -5.93 -1.91
CA MET A 144 -10.79 -7.22 -2.50
C MET A 144 -12.29 -7.25 -2.83
N SER A 145 -12.68 -7.89 -3.92
CA SER A 145 -14.10 -8.17 -4.12
C SER A 145 -14.63 -9.05 -2.99
N SER A 146 -15.95 -9.06 -2.80
CA SER A 146 -16.59 -9.93 -1.80
C SER A 146 -16.20 -11.41 -2.01
N ALA A 147 -16.15 -11.87 -3.27
CA ALA A 147 -15.77 -13.23 -3.62
C ALA A 147 -14.31 -13.54 -3.28
N GLU A 148 -13.36 -12.67 -3.67
CA GLU A 148 -11.94 -12.85 -3.35
C GLU A 148 -11.70 -12.81 -1.83
N SER A 149 -12.38 -11.91 -1.12
CA SER A 149 -12.27 -11.78 0.32
C SER A 149 -12.74 -13.04 1.06
N PHE A 150 -13.87 -13.59 0.60
CA PHE A 150 -14.42 -14.83 1.14
C PHE A 150 -13.48 -16.01 0.87
N GLU A 151 -12.98 -16.14 -0.36
CA GLU A 151 -12.01 -17.18 -0.72
C GLU A 151 -10.73 -17.04 0.12
N PHE A 152 -10.25 -15.82 0.33
CA PHE A 152 -9.06 -15.57 1.12
C PHE A 152 -9.25 -15.96 2.59
N LEU A 153 -10.39 -15.62 3.19
CA LEU A 153 -10.73 -16.08 4.55
C LEU A 153 -10.82 -17.62 4.61
N THR A 154 -11.42 -18.24 3.59
CA THR A 154 -11.55 -19.70 3.46
C THR A 154 -10.19 -20.39 3.44
N ARG A 155 -9.23 -19.87 2.67
CA ARG A 155 -7.86 -20.40 2.62
C ARG A 155 -7.12 -20.33 3.95
N ILE A 156 -7.45 -19.37 4.81
CA ILE A 156 -6.80 -19.20 6.12
C ILE A 156 -7.44 -20.11 7.18
N VAL A 157 -8.78 -20.17 7.22
CA VAL A 157 -9.53 -20.83 8.32
C VAL A 157 -9.84 -22.30 8.01
N GLY A 158 -9.97 -22.64 6.73
CA GLY A 158 -10.38 -23.95 6.22
C GLY A 158 -11.82 -23.95 5.70
N GLU A 159 -12.04 -24.69 4.62
CA GLU A 159 -13.30 -24.79 3.87
C GLU A 159 -14.48 -25.22 4.75
N GLU A 160 -14.33 -26.32 5.49
CA GLU A 160 -15.40 -26.89 6.32
C GLU A 160 -16.00 -25.87 7.31
N ARG A 161 -15.16 -25.11 8.02
CA ARG A 161 -15.61 -24.14 9.03
C ARG A 161 -16.31 -22.94 8.41
N ILE A 162 -15.77 -22.42 7.31
CA ILE A 162 -16.31 -21.25 6.64
C ILE A 162 -17.63 -21.58 5.95
N HIS A 163 -17.75 -22.75 5.30
CA HIS A 163 -19.00 -23.18 4.70
C HIS A 163 -20.08 -23.54 5.73
N SER A 164 -19.69 -24.08 6.89
CA SER A 164 -20.63 -24.36 7.99
C SER A 164 -21.25 -23.10 8.59
N GLU A 165 -20.55 -21.96 8.51
CA GLU A 165 -21.00 -20.67 9.05
C GLU A 165 -20.93 -19.57 7.97
N TRP A 166 -21.49 -19.86 6.79
CA TRP A 166 -21.38 -19.02 5.59
C TRP A 166 -21.79 -17.55 5.81
N GLU A 167 -22.97 -17.31 6.41
CA GLU A 167 -23.49 -15.96 6.65
C GLU A 167 -22.56 -15.16 7.60
N ALA A 168 -22.10 -15.80 8.67
CA ALA A 168 -21.16 -15.18 9.59
C ALA A 168 -19.81 -14.89 8.93
N ALA A 169 -19.35 -15.73 8.00
CA ALA A 169 -18.13 -15.47 7.25
C ALA A 169 -18.27 -14.24 6.34
N LEU A 170 -19.43 -14.05 5.70
CA LEU A 170 -19.74 -12.83 4.96
C LEU A 170 -19.74 -11.60 5.87
N ASP A 171 -20.33 -11.69 7.06
CA ASP A 171 -20.34 -10.60 8.04
C ASP A 171 -18.93 -10.23 8.51
N VAL A 172 -18.06 -11.23 8.73
CA VAL A 172 -16.65 -10.98 9.09
C VAL A 172 -15.93 -10.24 7.96
N VAL A 173 -16.09 -10.68 6.72
CA VAL A 173 -15.47 -10.05 5.54
C VAL A 173 -15.96 -8.62 5.36
N ALA A 174 -17.27 -8.38 5.47
CA ALA A 174 -17.86 -7.05 5.36
C ALA A 174 -17.37 -6.13 6.50
N ALA A 175 -17.29 -6.64 7.73
CA ALA A 175 -16.78 -5.87 8.86
C ALA A 175 -15.28 -5.54 8.73
N CYS A 176 -14.52 -6.35 7.98
CA CYS A 176 -13.13 -6.07 7.63
C CYS A 176 -12.99 -4.99 6.54
N GLY A 177 -14.10 -4.50 5.97
CA GLY A 177 -14.10 -3.56 4.85
C GLY A 177 -13.35 -4.12 3.64
N PHE A 178 -13.41 -5.44 3.44
CA PHE A 178 -12.75 -6.13 2.33
C PHE A 178 -11.22 -5.88 2.20
N LEU A 179 -10.58 -5.45 3.29
CA LEU A 179 -9.13 -5.22 3.31
C LEU A 179 -8.39 -6.54 3.58
N PRO A 180 -7.42 -6.93 2.73
CA PRO A 180 -6.64 -8.16 2.92
C PRO A 180 -6.01 -8.28 4.30
N LEU A 181 -5.43 -7.19 4.85
CA LEU A 181 -4.84 -7.21 6.19
C LEU A 181 -5.86 -7.51 7.30
N ALA A 182 -7.03 -6.87 7.24
CA ALA A 182 -8.08 -7.07 8.24
C ALA A 182 -8.62 -8.52 8.17
N ILE A 183 -8.86 -9.02 6.96
CA ILE A 183 -9.28 -10.42 6.73
C ILE A 183 -8.22 -11.39 7.23
N ARG A 184 -6.93 -11.12 6.95
CA ARG A 184 -5.82 -11.95 7.44
C ARG A 184 -5.77 -12.01 8.96
N ILE A 185 -5.98 -10.87 9.63
CA ILE A 185 -6.03 -10.82 11.10
C ILE A 185 -7.22 -11.63 11.63
N ALA A 186 -8.42 -11.40 11.09
CA ALA A 186 -9.63 -12.13 11.48
C ALA A 186 -9.47 -13.64 11.29
N GLY A 187 -9.01 -14.06 10.10
CA GLY A 187 -8.73 -15.45 9.78
C GLY A 187 -7.68 -16.08 10.69
N SER A 188 -6.58 -15.36 10.96
CA SER A 188 -5.52 -15.85 11.87
C SER A 188 -6.04 -16.07 13.29
N ARG A 189 -6.93 -15.21 13.79
CA ARG A 189 -7.58 -15.39 15.10
C ARG A 189 -8.49 -16.61 15.13
N LEU A 190 -9.26 -16.85 14.07
CA LEU A 190 -10.10 -18.05 13.93
C LEU A 190 -9.27 -19.33 13.79
N ALA A 191 -8.16 -19.28 13.05
CA ALA A 191 -7.25 -20.42 12.86
C ALA A 191 -6.52 -20.79 14.16
N ALA A 192 -6.07 -19.78 14.92
CA ALA A 192 -5.38 -19.99 16.20
C ALA A 192 -6.32 -20.47 17.32
N ARG A 193 -7.63 -20.20 17.23
CA ARG A 193 -8.62 -20.56 18.25
C ARG A 193 -9.69 -21.48 17.66
N ARG A 194 -9.42 -22.79 17.65
CA ARG A 194 -10.36 -23.79 17.09
C ARG A 194 -11.72 -23.84 17.79
N SER A 195 -11.80 -23.44 19.07
CA SER A 195 -13.06 -23.38 19.82
C SER A 195 -13.92 -22.15 19.52
N TRP A 196 -13.39 -21.16 18.79
CA TRP A 196 -14.16 -19.99 18.38
C TRP A 196 -14.96 -20.30 17.12
N THR A 197 -16.23 -19.92 17.12
CA THR A 197 -17.08 -19.95 15.93
C THR A 197 -16.85 -18.68 15.10
N VAL A 198 -17.16 -18.76 13.80
CA VAL A 198 -17.12 -17.60 12.91
C VAL A 198 -18.15 -16.56 13.37
N SER A 199 -19.32 -17.01 13.79
CA SER A 199 -20.41 -16.19 14.34
C SER A 199 -19.98 -15.40 15.58
N ALA A 200 -19.19 -16.01 16.47
CA ALA A 200 -18.69 -15.32 17.66
C ALA A 200 -17.74 -14.17 17.29
N LEU A 201 -16.91 -14.35 16.25
CA LEU A 201 -16.06 -13.27 15.75
C LEU A 201 -16.88 -12.20 15.02
N ALA A 202 -17.86 -12.59 14.20
CA ALA A 202 -18.77 -11.66 13.53
C ALA A 202 -19.47 -10.73 14.55
N ALA A 203 -20.00 -11.31 15.64
CA ALA A 203 -20.64 -10.56 16.71
C ALA A 203 -19.68 -9.59 17.43
N LYS A 204 -18.39 -9.93 17.55
CA LYS A 204 -17.38 -9.01 18.09
C LYS A 204 -17.05 -7.87 17.12
N LEU A 205 -16.97 -8.19 15.84
CA LEU A 205 -16.66 -7.21 14.80
C LEU A 205 -17.84 -6.29 14.50
N SER A 206 -19.09 -6.69 14.79
CA SER A 206 -20.26 -5.84 14.57
C SER A 206 -20.23 -4.57 15.45
N ASP A 207 -19.65 -4.64 16.65
CA ASP A 207 -19.44 -3.48 17.52
C ASP A 207 -18.35 -2.55 16.95
N GLU A 208 -18.78 -1.46 16.30
CA GLU A 208 -17.91 -0.41 15.74
C GLU A 208 -16.90 0.17 16.75
N ARG A 209 -17.21 0.18 18.06
CA ARG A 209 -16.33 0.75 19.08
C ARG A 209 -15.14 -0.16 19.39
N GLN A 210 -15.35 -1.47 19.31
CA GLN A 210 -14.35 -2.49 19.62
C GLN A 210 -13.71 -3.09 18.36
N ARG A 211 -14.31 -2.90 17.17
CA ARG A 211 -13.87 -3.49 15.91
C ARG A 211 -12.37 -3.33 15.64
N LEU A 212 -11.82 -2.13 15.81
CA LEU A 212 -10.39 -1.88 15.59
C LEU A 212 -9.48 -2.56 16.63
N GLN A 213 -9.97 -2.81 17.84
CA GLN A 213 -9.23 -3.57 18.86
C GLN A 213 -9.28 -5.07 18.56
N GLU A 214 -10.40 -5.56 18.01
CA GLU A 214 -10.56 -6.94 17.61
C GLU A 214 -9.76 -7.28 16.33
N LEU A 215 -9.46 -6.29 15.48
CA LEU A 215 -8.60 -6.41 14.30
C LEU A 215 -7.11 -6.23 14.65
N GLN A 216 -6.66 -7.02 15.62
CA GLN A 216 -5.25 -7.20 15.99
C GLN A 216 -4.92 -8.68 16.24
N ALA A 217 -3.77 -9.13 15.73
CA ALA A 217 -3.19 -10.44 15.97
C ALA A 217 -1.66 -10.37 15.96
N GLY A 218 -1.04 -10.52 17.14
CA GLY A 218 0.42 -10.38 17.28
C GLY A 218 0.88 -8.97 16.95
N ASP A 219 1.80 -8.85 16.01
CA ASP A 219 2.33 -7.61 15.44
C ASP A 219 1.42 -6.99 14.36
N LEU A 220 0.47 -7.76 13.83
CA LEU A 220 -0.50 -7.27 12.85
C LEU A 220 -1.63 -6.50 13.55
N ALA A 221 -1.77 -5.22 13.26
CA ALA A 221 -2.88 -4.42 13.75
C ALA A 221 -3.32 -3.40 12.70
N VAL A 222 -4.62 -3.40 12.37
CA VAL A 222 -5.19 -2.38 11.46
C VAL A 222 -4.98 -0.99 12.05
N ARG A 223 -5.27 -0.81 13.35
CA ARG A 223 -5.07 0.47 14.06
C ARG A 223 -3.64 0.99 13.95
N ALA A 224 -2.63 0.14 14.10
CA ALA A 224 -1.23 0.57 14.02
C ALA A 224 -0.89 1.11 12.62
N THR A 225 -1.51 0.55 11.59
CA THR A 225 -1.33 1.02 10.22
C THR A 225 -2.01 2.38 10.02
N LEU A 226 -3.21 2.58 10.59
CA LEU A 226 -3.95 3.86 10.62
C LEU A 226 -3.18 4.94 11.39
N ASP A 227 -2.56 4.58 12.52
CA ASP A 227 -1.72 5.48 13.31
C ASP A 227 -0.52 6.01 12.50
N LEU A 228 0.14 5.16 11.71
CA LEU A 228 1.27 5.59 10.89
C LEU A 228 0.85 6.59 9.82
N SER A 229 -0.25 6.34 9.12
CA SER A 229 -0.77 7.26 8.10
C SER A 229 -1.25 8.58 8.71
N PHE A 230 -1.93 8.52 9.86
CA PHE A 230 -2.42 9.70 10.56
C PHE A 230 -1.29 10.62 11.05
N ARG A 231 -0.16 10.06 11.52
CA ARG A 231 1.00 10.83 12.00
C ARG A 231 1.68 11.66 10.89
N ASN A 232 1.56 11.23 9.64
CA ASN A 232 2.13 11.95 8.50
C ASN A 232 1.25 13.12 8.03
N LEU A 233 0.05 13.30 8.60
CA LEU A 233 -0.85 14.37 8.23
C LEU A 233 -0.46 15.70 8.86
N THR A 234 -0.63 16.77 8.08
CA THR A 234 -0.58 18.12 8.61
C THR A 234 -1.72 18.35 9.61
N LYS A 235 -1.59 19.36 10.48
CA LYS A 235 -2.64 19.71 11.46
C LYS A 235 -3.99 20.00 10.80
N VAL A 236 -3.99 20.57 9.59
CA VAL A 236 -5.20 20.87 8.82
C VAL A 236 -5.82 19.58 8.29
N GLN A 237 -5.03 18.74 7.65
CA GLN A 237 -5.45 17.42 7.14
C GLN A 237 -6.00 16.52 8.25
N ALA A 238 -5.31 16.45 9.40
CA ALA A 238 -5.76 15.69 10.57
C ALA A 238 -7.09 16.20 11.15
N ARG A 239 -7.36 17.51 11.05
CA ARG A 239 -8.66 18.08 11.44
C ARG A 239 -9.76 17.65 10.49
N VAL A 240 -9.54 17.76 9.17
CA VAL A 240 -10.50 17.31 8.14
C VAL A 240 -10.80 15.81 8.29
N PHE A 241 -9.76 14.99 8.46
CA PHE A 241 -9.88 13.54 8.66
C PHE A 241 -10.77 13.17 9.85
N ARG A 242 -10.54 13.77 11.02
CA ARG A 242 -11.37 13.52 12.22
C ARG A 242 -12.82 13.94 12.01
N MET A 243 -13.04 15.06 11.31
CA MET A 243 -14.39 15.54 11.03
C MET A 243 -15.12 14.64 10.06
N LEU A 244 -14.45 14.16 9.02
CA LEU A 244 -14.95 13.09 8.15
C LEU A 244 -15.40 11.85 8.95
N GLY A 245 -14.63 11.45 9.97
CA GLY A 245 -15.00 10.34 10.86
C GLY A 245 -16.23 10.59 11.72
N ALA A 246 -16.45 11.84 12.12
CA ALA A 246 -17.54 12.26 13.01
C ALA A 246 -18.88 12.47 12.28
N GLN A 247 -18.87 12.61 10.95
CA GLN A 247 -20.09 12.85 10.19
C GLN A 247 -20.96 11.60 10.06
N SER A 248 -22.27 11.84 10.04
CA SER A 248 -23.27 10.83 9.71
C SER A 248 -23.30 10.51 8.21
N SER A 249 -22.88 11.47 7.36
CA SER A 249 -22.78 11.28 5.92
C SER A 249 -21.54 10.46 5.56
N PRO A 250 -21.63 9.51 4.62
CA PRO A 250 -20.50 8.68 4.22
C PRO A 250 -19.46 9.43 3.37
N ALA A 251 -19.75 10.66 2.92
CA ALA A 251 -18.86 11.46 2.10
C ALA A 251 -18.97 12.96 2.40
N ILE A 252 -17.94 13.73 2.06
CA ILE A 252 -17.86 15.20 2.20
C ILE A 252 -17.59 15.85 0.85
N SER A 253 -18.09 17.06 0.64
CA SER A 253 -17.78 17.92 -0.50
C SER A 253 -16.71 18.96 -0.14
N ALA A 254 -16.06 19.54 -1.15
CA ALA A 254 -15.15 20.66 -0.96
C ALA A 254 -15.84 21.87 -0.30
N GLU A 255 -17.12 22.10 -0.58
CA GLU A 255 -17.90 23.19 0.02
C GLU A 255 -18.12 23.00 1.54
N GLU A 256 -18.36 21.76 1.97
CA GLU A 256 -18.45 21.41 3.39
C GLU A 256 -17.09 21.64 4.09
N VAL A 257 -15.97 21.26 3.45
CA VAL A 257 -14.62 21.53 3.96
C VAL A 257 -14.33 23.02 4.02
N ARG A 258 -14.75 23.79 3.00
CA ARG A 258 -14.57 25.24 2.91
C ARG A 258 -15.24 25.95 4.08
N THR A 259 -16.52 25.66 4.30
CA THR A 259 -17.29 26.21 5.43
C THR A 259 -16.64 25.86 6.78
N MET A 260 -16.16 24.63 6.89
CA MET A 260 -15.54 24.11 8.10
C MET A 260 -14.19 24.77 8.43
N LEU A 261 -13.29 24.85 7.45
CA LEU A 261 -11.96 25.43 7.65
C LEU A 261 -11.97 26.97 7.62
N ARG A 262 -13.06 27.57 7.13
CA ARG A 262 -13.18 29.02 6.86
C ARG A 262 -12.09 29.53 5.92
N VAL A 263 -11.84 28.76 4.87
CA VAL A 263 -10.83 29.02 3.83
C VAL A 263 -11.50 29.31 2.48
N GLY A 264 -10.70 29.69 1.47
CA GLY A 264 -11.17 29.81 0.10
C GLY A 264 -11.50 28.45 -0.54
N ALA A 265 -12.30 28.44 -1.62
CA ALA A 265 -12.69 27.22 -2.32
C ALA A 265 -11.47 26.40 -2.80
N VAL A 266 -10.49 27.07 -3.42
CA VAL A 266 -9.24 26.46 -3.90
C VAL A 266 -8.46 25.76 -2.78
N GLU A 267 -8.43 26.34 -1.58
CA GLU A 267 -7.72 25.74 -0.45
C GLU A 267 -8.45 24.51 0.11
N ALA A 268 -9.79 24.54 0.12
CA ALA A 268 -10.59 23.40 0.54
C ALA A 268 -10.46 22.20 -0.41
N GLU A 269 -10.47 22.46 -1.72
CA GLU A 269 -10.22 21.45 -2.76
C GLU A 269 -8.82 20.88 -2.62
N ARG A 270 -7.80 21.74 -2.51
CA ARG A 270 -6.41 21.32 -2.33
C ARG A 270 -6.22 20.40 -1.12
N VAL A 271 -6.85 20.70 0.02
CA VAL A 271 -6.75 19.83 1.21
C VAL A 271 -7.36 18.45 0.96
N LEU A 272 -8.48 18.37 0.24
CA LEU A 272 -9.10 17.10 -0.11
C LEU A 272 -8.28 16.33 -1.15
N GLU A 273 -7.71 17.00 -2.14
CA GLU A 273 -6.80 16.41 -3.11
C GLU A 273 -5.51 15.90 -2.45
N GLU A 274 -4.94 16.64 -1.51
CA GLU A 274 -3.79 16.20 -0.73
C GLU A 274 -4.14 14.97 0.13
N LEU A 275 -5.30 14.96 0.78
CA LEU A 275 -5.79 13.81 1.53
C LEU A 275 -6.06 12.61 0.62
N ALA A 276 -6.58 12.81 -0.59
CA ALA A 276 -6.81 11.75 -1.57
C ALA A 276 -5.50 11.25 -2.19
N SER A 277 -4.50 12.12 -2.35
CA SER A 277 -3.17 11.76 -2.84
C SER A 277 -2.37 10.98 -1.81
N ALA A 278 -2.51 11.35 -0.53
CA ALA A 278 -2.12 10.52 0.62
C ALA A 278 -3.12 9.37 0.87
N GLY A 279 -4.17 9.30 0.02
CA GLY A 279 -5.39 8.48 0.05
C GLY A 279 -5.85 8.06 1.41
N ILE A 280 -5.89 9.05 2.29
CA ILE A 280 -6.70 9.18 3.49
C ILE A 280 -8.18 9.42 3.14
N CYS A 281 -8.52 9.76 1.90
CA CYS A 281 -9.89 9.73 1.44
C CYS A 281 -9.97 9.28 -0.01
N ILE A 282 -11.17 8.89 -0.44
CA ILE A 282 -11.44 8.31 -1.75
C ILE A 282 -12.33 9.31 -2.50
N PRO A 283 -11.86 9.87 -3.63
CA PRO A 283 -12.69 10.69 -4.48
C PRO A 283 -13.78 9.83 -5.12
N LEU A 284 -14.98 10.38 -5.19
CA LEU A 284 -16.16 9.79 -5.81
C LEU A 284 -16.46 10.54 -7.12
N GLU A 285 -17.10 9.86 -8.08
CA GLU A 285 -17.53 10.47 -9.34
C GLU A 285 -18.45 11.69 -9.15
N SER A 286 -19.11 11.78 -8.00
CA SER A 286 -19.95 12.93 -7.60
C SER A 286 -19.16 14.18 -7.18
N GLY A 287 -17.82 14.16 -7.19
CA GLY A 287 -16.97 15.24 -6.67
C GLY A 287 -16.90 15.29 -5.15
N ARG A 288 -17.39 14.26 -4.46
CA ARG A 288 -17.31 14.09 -3.00
C ARG A 288 -16.19 13.13 -2.62
N TYR A 289 -15.81 13.14 -1.35
CA TYR A 289 -14.73 12.33 -0.80
C TYR A 289 -15.23 11.49 0.37
N ARG A 290 -14.95 10.18 0.38
CA ARG A 290 -15.31 9.29 1.50
C ARG A 290 -14.09 8.76 2.24
N LEU A 291 -14.27 8.36 3.50
CA LEU A 291 -13.30 7.51 4.18
C LEU A 291 -13.59 6.04 3.91
N HIS A 292 -12.56 5.21 4.02
CA HIS A 292 -12.75 3.78 4.19
C HIS A 292 -13.39 3.49 5.55
N ASP A 293 -14.18 2.42 5.68
CA ASP A 293 -14.97 2.15 6.89
C ASP A 293 -14.11 2.04 8.15
N LEU A 294 -13.00 1.31 8.09
CA LEU A 294 -12.07 1.19 9.23
C LEU A 294 -11.33 2.51 9.53
N ALA A 295 -11.07 3.34 8.51
CA ALA A 295 -10.48 4.66 8.68
C ALA A 295 -11.47 5.64 9.33
N ARG A 296 -12.76 5.56 8.98
CA ARG A 296 -13.83 6.31 9.64
C ARG A 296 -13.93 5.95 11.13
N LEU A 297 -13.85 4.67 11.47
CA LEU A 297 -13.85 4.23 12.88
C LEU A 297 -12.65 4.77 13.65
N TYR A 298 -11.47 4.78 13.01
CA TYR A 298 -10.26 5.29 13.63
C TYR A 298 -10.31 6.81 13.82
N ALA A 299 -10.76 7.54 12.79
CA ALA A 299 -10.91 9.00 12.80
C ALA A 299 -11.76 9.49 13.99
N ARG A 300 -12.77 8.72 14.43
CA ARG A 300 -13.59 9.02 15.62
C ARG A 300 -12.83 8.95 16.94
N THR A 301 -11.77 8.14 16.99
CA THR A 301 -10.96 7.92 18.20
C THR A 301 -9.62 8.65 18.16
N ALA A 302 -9.21 9.14 16.99
CA ALA A 302 -7.94 9.82 16.79
C ALA A 302 -7.90 11.12 17.60
N THR A 303 -6.85 11.26 18.40
CA THR A 303 -6.53 12.44 19.19
C THR A 303 -5.16 12.94 18.75
N TYR A 304 -5.05 14.26 18.55
CA TYR A 304 -3.82 14.93 18.13
C TYR A 304 -3.20 15.61 19.34
#